data_AF-A0A9P7FV72-F1
#
_entry.id   AF-A0A9P7FV72-F1
#
_cell.length_a   1.000
_cell.length_b   1.000
_cell.length_c   1.000
_cell.angle_alpha   90.00
_cell.angle_beta   90.00
_cell.angle_gamma   90.00
#
_symmetry.space_group_name_H-M   'P 1'
#
loop_
_entity.id
_entity.type
_entity.pdbx_description
1 polymer ?
#
loop_
_entity_poly.entity_id
_entity_poly.type
_entity_poly.pdbx_seq_one_letter_code
_entity_poly.pdbx_strand_id
1 'polypeptide(L)'
;MISRGNDTRKSGQHLVNEQISNNNCARLISIFQHPRFYEHRTAFKSRPARPWTLTAETAASEKRTAPWDPNFQPTPWPDEEDAPGWEEWYYQHAELHYRNEVAGYAHLIAMQGAAIPRFFAAGRLPLAQCPISPRVVLIEYLPDARTLRDVDPSAVELSLAQSLLATARSFAELGFVHADLNLGNILFVPGT
;
A
#
# COMPACT_ATOMS: atom_id res chain seq x y z
N MET A 1 -29.69 7.71 25.75
CA MET A 1 -29.56 8.17 24.36
C MET A 1 -28.08 8.24 24.04
N ILE A 2 -27.50 7.12 23.62
CA ILE A 2 -26.05 6.96 23.45
C ILE A 2 -25.76 7.06 21.95
N SER A 3 -25.17 8.18 21.55
CA SER A 3 -24.61 8.37 20.21
C SER A 3 -23.25 7.66 20.18
N ARG A 4 -23.15 6.58 19.40
CA ARG A 4 -21.87 5.92 19.09
C ARG A 4 -21.30 6.60 17.85
N GLY A 5 -20.24 7.38 18.04
CA GLY A 5 -19.43 7.92 16.96
C GLY A 5 -18.68 6.78 16.25
N ASN A 6 -18.85 6.70 14.93
CA ASN A 6 -18.09 5.81 14.06
C ASN A 6 -16.63 6.26 14.00
N ASP A 7 -15.74 5.49 14.63
CA ASP A 7 -14.29 5.61 14.51
C ASP A 7 -13.86 4.92 13.20
N THR A 8 -13.70 5.69 12.13
CA THR A 8 -13.17 5.21 10.84
C THR A 8 -11.67 5.46 10.79
N ARG A 9 -10.90 4.51 11.32
CA ARG A 9 -9.47 4.38 10.99
C ARG A 9 -9.35 3.71 9.63
N LYS A 10 -9.03 4.49 8.60
CA LYS A 10 -8.62 3.96 7.28
C LYS A 10 -7.10 4.15 7.17
N SER A 11 -6.33 3.13 7.53
CA SER A 11 -4.91 3.08 7.18
C SER A 11 -4.77 3.04 5.65
N GLY A 12 -3.75 3.73 5.13
CA GLY A 12 -3.20 3.59 3.78
C GLY A 12 -4.20 3.66 2.61
N GLN A 13 -4.41 4.84 2.04
CA GLN A 13 -5.16 4.94 0.78
C GLN A 13 -4.33 4.40 -0.39
N HIS A 14 -4.53 3.12 -0.73
CA HIS A 14 -4.18 2.55 -2.02
C HIS A 14 -5.20 3.03 -3.05
N LEU A 15 -4.77 3.84 -4.03
CA LEU A 15 -5.55 3.99 -5.25
C LEU A 15 -5.35 2.71 -6.07
N VAL A 16 -6.45 2.06 -6.41
CA VAL A 16 -6.51 0.91 -7.32
C VAL A 16 -7.11 1.42 -8.61
N ASN A 17 -6.37 1.31 -9.72
CA ASN A 17 -6.93 1.54 -11.05
C ASN A 17 -7.04 0.19 -11.77
N GLU A 18 -8.24 -0.12 -12.25
CA GLU A 18 -8.55 -1.36 -12.95
C GLU A 18 -8.39 -1.13 -14.46
N GLN A 19 -7.45 -1.83 -15.09
CA GLN A 19 -7.35 -1.87 -16.55
C GLN A 19 -7.65 -3.31 -17.01
N ILE A 20 -8.77 -3.46 -17.71
CA ILE A 20 -9.21 -4.73 -18.29
C ILE A 20 -8.64 -4.83 -19.71
N SER A 21 -7.69 -5.72 -19.93
CA SER A 21 -7.24 -6.11 -21.27
C SER A 21 -8.07 -7.29 -21.77
N ASN A 22 -8.72 -7.14 -22.94
CA ASN A 22 -9.71 -8.06 -23.50
C ASN A 22 -9.12 -9.35 -24.15
N ASN A 23 -8.05 -9.91 -23.60
CA ASN A 23 -7.52 -11.20 -24.04
C ASN A 23 -7.31 -12.10 -22.81
N ASN A 24 -8.23 -13.03 -22.55
CA ASN A 24 -8.24 -14.26 -21.71
C ASN A 24 -7.07 -14.65 -20.76
N CYS A 25 -6.20 -13.78 -20.27
CA CYS A 25 -5.11 -14.17 -19.37
C CYS A 25 -4.72 -13.00 -18.46
N ALA A 26 -5.06 -13.12 -17.17
CA ALA A 26 -4.77 -12.19 -16.07
C ALA A 26 -5.43 -10.80 -16.14
N ARG A 27 -6.36 -10.57 -15.20
CA ARG A 27 -6.75 -9.21 -14.80
C ARG A 27 -5.70 -8.70 -13.80
N LEU A 28 -5.38 -7.41 -13.84
CA LEU A 28 -4.26 -6.84 -13.09
C LEU A 28 -4.72 -5.66 -12.24
N ILE A 29 -4.21 -5.57 -11.01
CA ILE A 29 -4.31 -4.39 -10.16
C ILE A 29 -3.00 -3.63 -10.21
N SER A 30 -3.07 -2.31 -10.42
CA SER A 30 -1.96 -1.41 -10.12
C SER A 30 -2.17 -0.77 -8.76
N ILE A 31 -1.24 -0.99 -7.84
CA ILE A 31 -1.17 -0.28 -6.55
C ILE A 31 -0.29 0.96 -6.73
N PHE A 32 -0.87 2.13 -6.49
CA PHE A 32 -0.15 3.41 -6.52
C PHE A 32 0.34 3.81 -5.14
N GLN A 33 1.65 4.00 -5.01
CA GLN A 33 2.25 4.62 -3.84
C GLN A 33 2.57 6.07 -4.18
N HIS A 34 1.54 6.91 -4.06
CA HIS A 34 1.62 8.30 -4.44
C HIS A 34 1.62 9.20 -3.19
N PRO A 35 2.69 9.98 -2.96
CA PRO A 35 2.83 10.89 -1.82
C PRO A 35 1.64 11.82 -1.56
N ARG A 36 0.86 12.16 -2.59
CA ARG A 36 -0.27 13.10 -2.52
C ARG A 36 -1.49 12.55 -1.80
N PHE A 37 -1.61 11.23 -1.61
CA PHE A 37 -2.79 10.59 -1.01
C PHE A 37 -2.54 10.07 0.41
N TYR A 38 -1.44 10.48 1.05
CA TYR A 38 -1.21 10.16 2.45
C TYR A 38 -2.30 10.76 3.33
N GLU A 39 -2.88 9.93 4.21
CA GLU A 39 -3.89 10.36 5.18
C GLU A 39 -3.43 11.54 6.05
N HIS A 40 -2.12 11.61 6.33
CA HIS A 40 -1.49 12.63 7.15
C HIS A 40 -1.54 14.05 6.53
N ARG A 41 -2.02 14.19 5.30
CA ARG A 41 -2.27 15.48 4.64
C ARG A 41 -3.57 16.13 5.06
N THR A 42 -4.54 15.32 5.48
CA THR A 42 -5.82 15.83 6.00
C THR A 42 -5.69 16.17 7.48
N ALA A 43 -6.32 17.26 7.92
CA ALA A 43 -6.36 17.60 9.34
C ALA A 43 -7.02 16.47 10.12
N PHE A 44 -6.36 16.01 11.19
CA PHE A 44 -6.90 14.95 12.05
C PHE A 44 -6.54 15.21 13.51
N LYS A 45 -7.57 15.40 14.33
CA LYS A 45 -7.45 15.77 15.76
C LYS A 45 -6.58 17.01 15.92
N SER A 46 -5.45 16.90 16.61
CA SER A 46 -4.49 17.99 16.86
C SER A 46 -3.47 18.20 15.74
N ARG A 47 -3.50 17.39 14.67
CA ARG A 47 -2.54 17.49 13.57
C ARG A 47 -3.03 18.49 12.52
N PRO A 48 -2.24 19.53 12.18
CA PRO A 48 -2.62 20.48 11.14
C PRO A 48 -2.71 19.79 9.78
N ALA A 49 -3.55 20.34 8.89
CA ALA A 49 -3.59 19.91 7.50
C ALA A 49 -2.25 20.23 6.82
N ARG A 50 -1.81 19.35 5.92
CA ARG A 50 -0.61 19.52 5.09
C ARG A 50 -1.01 19.36 3.62
N PRO A 51 -1.73 20.35 3.07
CA PRO A 51 -2.21 20.25 1.70
C PRO A 51 -1.02 20.17 0.75
N TRP A 52 -1.15 19.31 -0.27
CA TRP A 52 -0.18 19.24 -1.33
C TRP A 52 -0.18 20.56 -2.14
N THR A 53 1.00 21.01 -2.55
CA THR A 53 1.15 22.07 -3.54
C THR A 53 2.22 21.70 -4.56
N LEU A 54 2.01 22.07 -5.83
CA LEU A 54 2.99 21.84 -6.89
C LEU A 54 4.32 22.53 -6.59
N THR A 55 4.29 23.75 -6.06
CA THR A 55 5.50 24.51 -5.71
C THR A 55 6.35 23.78 -4.67
N ALA A 56 5.75 23.25 -3.60
CA ALA A 56 6.48 22.51 -2.59
C ALA A 56 7.06 21.20 -3.13
N GLU A 57 6.29 20.49 -3.96
CA GLU A 57 6.73 19.23 -4.56
C GLU A 57 7.90 19.42 -5.54
N THR A 58 7.84 20.47 -6.37
CA THR A 58 8.95 20.87 -7.26
C THR A 58 10.19 21.21 -6.44
N ALA A 59 10.06 22.08 -5.43
CA ALA A 59 11.18 22.49 -4.57
C ALA A 59 11.81 21.29 -3.82
N ALA A 60 10.99 20.34 -3.36
CA ALA A 60 11.48 19.10 -2.77
C ALA A 60 12.23 18.23 -3.79
N SER A 61 11.70 18.12 -5.01
CA SER A 61 12.32 17.33 -6.07
C SER A 61 13.68 17.85 -6.53
N GLU A 62 13.83 19.17 -6.61
CA GLU A 62 15.07 19.83 -7.05
C GLU A 62 16.21 19.66 -6.04
N LYS A 63 15.89 19.52 -4.74
CA LYS A 63 16.88 19.28 -3.69
C LYS A 63 17.51 17.88 -3.73
N ARG A 64 16.90 16.92 -4.45
CA ARG A 64 17.42 15.55 -4.54
C ARG A 64 18.59 15.48 -5.52
N THR A 65 19.79 15.63 -4.97
CA THR A 65 21.06 15.52 -5.72
C THR A 65 21.82 14.25 -5.37
N ALA A 66 21.47 13.57 -4.28
CA ALA A 66 22.20 12.42 -3.80
C ALA A 66 21.84 11.13 -4.57
N PRO A 67 22.84 10.28 -4.86
CA PRO A 67 22.59 8.94 -5.35
C PRO A 67 21.85 8.11 -4.30
N TRP A 68 21.23 7.04 -4.78
CA TRP A 68 20.40 6.17 -3.97
C TRP A 68 21.19 5.40 -2.90
N ASP A 69 20.67 5.37 -1.66
CA ASP A 69 21.23 4.62 -0.53
C ASP A 69 20.49 3.28 -0.31
N PRO A 70 21.18 2.12 -0.36
CA PRO A 70 20.61 0.82 0.00
C PRO A 70 20.10 0.73 1.44
N ASN A 71 20.70 1.49 2.36
CA ASN A 71 20.33 1.57 3.77
C ASN A 71 19.43 2.77 4.06
N PHE A 72 18.74 3.27 3.04
CA PHE A 72 17.89 4.45 3.11
C PHE A 72 16.97 4.42 4.32
N GLN A 73 17.12 5.44 5.17
CA GLN A 73 16.20 5.73 6.26
C GLN A 73 15.52 7.07 5.96
N PRO A 74 14.18 7.14 6.05
CA PRO A 74 13.48 8.41 5.92
C PRO A 74 13.99 9.41 6.95
N THR A 75 14.07 10.67 6.55
CA THR A 75 14.44 11.75 7.45
C THR A 75 13.43 11.89 8.59
N PRO A 76 13.83 12.48 9.72
CA PRO A 76 12.91 12.87 10.79
C PRO A 76 11.79 13.77 10.28
N TRP A 77 10.76 13.95 11.12
CA TRP A 77 9.67 14.86 10.82
C TRP A 77 10.19 16.27 10.56
N PRO A 78 9.82 16.90 9.43
CA PRO A 78 10.14 18.29 9.15
C PRO A 78 9.42 19.23 10.12
N ASP A 79 9.88 20.48 10.16
CA ASP A 79 9.17 21.56 10.84
C ASP A 79 7.77 21.76 10.25
N GLU A 80 6.80 22.18 11.07
CA GLU A 80 5.39 22.26 10.63
C GLU A 80 5.18 23.18 9.43
N GLU A 81 5.98 24.24 9.31
CA GLU A 81 5.90 25.24 8.25
C GLU A 81 6.77 24.89 7.01
N ASP A 82 7.61 23.84 7.08
CA ASP A 82 8.49 23.43 5.99
C ASP A 82 7.74 22.57 4.96
N ALA A 83 6.88 23.20 4.16
CA ALA A 83 6.10 22.51 3.14
C ALA A 83 6.96 21.65 2.18
N PRO A 84 8.09 22.14 1.63
CA PRO A 84 8.99 21.30 0.85
C PRO A 84 9.58 20.11 1.63
N GLY A 85 9.95 20.31 2.89
CA GLY A 85 10.41 19.23 3.76
C GLY A 85 9.36 18.14 3.93
N TRP A 86 8.09 18.50 4.09
CA TRP A 86 6.98 17.54 4.14
C TRP A 86 6.81 16.77 2.84
N GLU A 87 6.91 17.42 1.68
CA GLU A 87 6.84 16.72 0.38
C GLU A 87 7.98 15.73 0.21
N GLU A 88 9.19 16.08 0.64
CA GLU A 88 10.31 15.14 0.67
C GLU A 88 10.06 13.98 1.62
N TRP A 89 9.61 14.27 2.85
CA TRP A 89 9.28 13.26 3.85
C TRP A 89 8.24 12.25 3.32
N TYR A 90 7.17 12.72 2.66
CA TYR A 90 6.16 11.84 2.06
C TYR A 90 6.71 11.00 0.91
N TYR A 91 7.56 11.58 0.06
CA TYR A 91 8.25 10.84 -1.01
C TYR A 91 9.10 9.72 -0.43
N GLN A 92 9.92 10.05 0.57
CA GLN A 92 10.81 9.11 1.24
C GLN A 92 10.06 7.93 1.85
N HIS A 93 8.93 8.19 2.50
CA HIS A 93 8.08 7.13 3.04
C HIS A 93 7.44 6.29 1.93
N ALA A 94 6.92 6.92 0.87
CA ALA A 94 6.35 6.19 -0.27
C ALA A 94 7.39 5.30 -0.94
N GLU A 95 8.62 5.79 -1.07
CA GLU A 95 9.73 5.04 -1.63
C GLU A 95 10.16 3.88 -0.73
N LEU A 96 10.18 4.07 0.60
CA LEU A 96 10.45 2.99 1.55
C LEU A 96 9.37 1.90 1.49
N HIS A 97 8.09 2.29 1.53
CA HIS A 97 6.97 1.35 1.38
C HIS A 97 7.05 0.58 0.07
N TYR A 98 7.45 1.23 -1.03
CA TYR A 98 7.57 0.60 -2.33
C TYR A 98 8.65 -0.48 -2.33
N ARG A 99 9.79 -0.19 -1.72
CA ARG A 99 10.88 -1.16 -1.62
C ARG A 99 10.52 -2.33 -0.74
N ASN A 100 9.91 -2.07 0.41
CA ASN A 100 9.47 -3.12 1.32
C ASN A 100 8.45 -4.04 0.64
N GLU A 101 7.52 -3.46 -0.13
CA GLU A 101 6.53 -4.23 -0.91
C GLU A 101 7.20 -5.12 -1.96
N VAL A 102 8.08 -4.55 -2.80
CA VAL A 102 8.78 -5.30 -3.85
C VAL A 102 9.68 -6.38 -3.26
N ALA A 103 10.41 -6.07 -2.20
CA ALA A 103 11.25 -7.03 -1.49
C ALA A 103 10.40 -8.14 -0.84
N GLY A 104 9.24 -7.80 -0.26
CA GLY A 104 8.30 -8.76 0.30
C GLY A 104 7.81 -9.77 -0.74
N TYR A 105 7.39 -9.30 -1.92
CA TYR A 105 6.99 -10.21 -3.00
C TYR A 105 8.12 -11.11 -3.49
N ALA A 106 9.34 -10.56 -3.64
CA ALA A 106 10.51 -11.34 -4.02
C ALA A 106 10.83 -12.43 -2.98
N HIS A 107 10.70 -12.09 -1.70
CA HIS A 107 10.96 -12.99 -0.58
C HIS A 107 9.90 -14.10 -0.44
N LEU A 108 8.65 -13.78 -0.75
CA LEU A 108 7.50 -14.68 -0.65
C LEU A 108 7.13 -15.36 -1.98
N ILE A 109 8.10 -15.55 -2.88
CA ILE A 109 7.86 -16.09 -4.22
C ILE A 109 7.10 -17.43 -4.23
N ALA A 110 7.40 -18.31 -3.27
CA ALA A 110 6.75 -19.63 -3.15
C ALA A 110 5.28 -19.56 -2.72
N MET A 111 4.83 -18.41 -2.21
CA MET A 111 3.47 -18.21 -1.70
C MET A 111 2.55 -17.47 -2.68
N GLN A 112 3.12 -16.94 -3.77
CA GLN A 112 2.38 -16.18 -4.77
C GLN A 112 1.40 -17.05 -5.57
N GLY A 113 0.18 -16.55 -5.75
CA GLY A 113 -0.93 -17.23 -6.43
C GLY A 113 -1.63 -18.28 -5.57
N ALA A 114 -1.25 -18.43 -4.30
CA ALA A 114 -1.91 -19.31 -3.35
C ALA A 114 -2.31 -18.56 -2.08
N ALA A 115 -1.31 -18.00 -1.37
CA ALA A 115 -1.50 -17.30 -0.11
C ALA A 115 -1.43 -15.78 -0.24
N ILE A 116 -0.69 -15.28 -1.25
CA ILE A 116 -0.65 -13.87 -1.62
C ILE A 116 -0.89 -13.72 -3.12
N PRO A 117 -1.38 -12.55 -3.59
CA PRO A 117 -1.51 -12.28 -5.03
C PRO A 117 -0.19 -12.47 -5.79
N ARG A 118 -0.25 -12.85 -7.07
CA ARG A 118 0.97 -12.86 -7.90
C ARG A 118 1.48 -11.45 -8.15
N PHE A 119 2.79 -11.27 -8.07
CA PHE A 119 3.50 -10.07 -8.47
C PHE A 119 3.96 -10.20 -9.92
N PHE A 120 3.63 -9.22 -10.75
CA PHE A 120 4.00 -9.22 -12.16
C PHE A 120 5.13 -8.25 -12.47
N ALA A 121 5.05 -7.03 -11.95
CA ALA A 121 6.02 -5.98 -12.24
C ALA A 121 5.99 -4.87 -11.19
N ALA A 122 7.04 -4.07 -11.18
CA ALA A 122 7.11 -2.85 -10.39
C ALA A 122 7.86 -1.77 -11.18
N GLY A 123 7.52 -0.50 -10.93
CA GLY A 123 8.14 0.60 -11.68
C GLY A 123 7.73 1.98 -11.20
N ARG A 124 7.90 2.94 -12.12
CA ARG A 124 7.47 4.34 -11.97
C ARG A 124 6.39 4.62 -12.99
N LEU A 125 5.37 5.37 -12.59
CA LEU A 125 4.42 5.94 -13.54
C LEU A 125 4.81 7.40 -13.81
N PRO A 126 5.43 7.72 -14.96
CA PRO A 126 5.75 9.09 -15.30
C PRO A 126 4.46 9.85 -15.60
N LEU A 127 4.16 10.84 -14.76
CA LEU A 127 3.03 11.73 -14.95
C LEU A 127 3.56 13.13 -15.23
N ALA A 128 3.18 13.71 -16.38
CA ALA A 128 3.74 14.97 -16.86
C ALA A 128 3.58 16.16 -15.88
N GLN A 129 2.60 16.08 -14.98
CA GLN A 129 2.30 17.11 -13.98
C GLN A 129 2.75 16.73 -12.55
N CYS A 130 3.60 15.70 -12.43
CA CYS A 130 4.11 15.23 -11.16
C CYS A 130 5.65 15.24 -11.14
N PRO A 131 6.27 16.29 -10.56
CA PRO A 131 7.72 16.32 -10.30
C PRO A 131 8.20 15.08 -9.56
N ILE A 132 7.36 14.51 -8.67
CA ILE A 132 7.60 13.24 -8.01
C ILE A 132 6.72 12.17 -8.69
N SER A 133 7.36 11.33 -9.51
CA SER A 133 6.67 10.22 -10.18
C SER A 133 6.25 9.14 -9.16
N PRO A 134 4.96 8.75 -9.13
CA PRO A 134 4.50 7.67 -8.25
C PRO A 134 5.18 6.35 -8.54
N ARG A 135 5.35 5.55 -7.49
CA ARG A 135 5.73 4.15 -7.61
C ARG A 135 4.50 3.28 -7.84
N VAL A 136 4.67 2.27 -8.68
CA VAL A 136 3.62 1.33 -9.03
C VAL A 136 4.08 -0.10 -8.84
N VAL A 137 3.18 -0.91 -8.30
CA VAL A 137 3.32 -2.37 -8.24
C VAL A 137 2.13 -2.97 -8.96
N LEU A 138 2.41 -3.92 -9.85
CA LEU A 138 1.43 -4.63 -10.65
C LEU A 138 1.24 -6.03 -10.08
N ILE A 139 0.04 -6.32 -9.60
CA ILE A 139 -0.31 -7.59 -8.96
C ILE A 139 -1.58 -8.20 -9.56
N GLU A 140 -1.82 -9.44 -9.21
CA GLU A 140 -3.03 -10.19 -9.59
C GLU A 140 -4.31 -9.53 -9.10
N TYR A 141 -5.24 -9.32 -10.03
CA TYR A 141 -6.60 -8.96 -9.71
C TYR A 141 -7.41 -10.23 -9.45
N LEU A 142 -8.09 -10.25 -8.30
CA LEU A 142 -8.98 -11.32 -7.90
C LEU A 142 -10.42 -10.82 -8.04
N PRO A 143 -11.11 -11.08 -9.18
CA PRO A 143 -12.38 -10.44 -9.52
C PRO A 143 -13.51 -10.70 -8.54
N ASP A 144 -13.54 -11.91 -7.98
CA ASP A 144 -14.59 -12.36 -7.05
C ASP A 144 -14.12 -12.34 -5.60
N ALA A 145 -12.97 -11.71 -5.32
CA ALA A 145 -12.45 -11.62 -3.98
C ALA A 145 -13.35 -10.77 -3.08
N ARG A 146 -13.61 -11.27 -1.87
CA ARG A 146 -14.22 -10.51 -0.79
C ARG A 146 -13.25 -10.38 0.36
N THR A 147 -13.24 -9.22 1.00
CA THR A 147 -12.43 -9.05 2.21
C THR A 147 -13.05 -9.84 3.36
N LEU A 148 -12.25 -10.32 4.30
CA LEU A 148 -12.75 -10.98 5.52
C LEU A 148 -13.73 -10.07 6.29
N ARG A 149 -13.60 -8.75 6.18
CA ARG A 149 -14.56 -7.78 6.74
C ARG A 149 -15.97 -7.92 6.16
N ASP A 150 -16.08 -8.30 4.89
CA ASP A 150 -17.34 -8.36 4.15
C ASP A 150 -17.95 -9.78 4.12
N VAL A 151 -17.23 -10.76 4.68
CA VAL A 151 -17.71 -12.14 4.80
C VAL A 151 -18.45 -12.31 6.12
N ASP A 152 -19.60 -12.98 6.08
CA ASP A 152 -20.32 -13.38 7.29
C ASP A 152 -19.42 -14.32 8.11
N PRO A 153 -19.08 -13.99 9.38
CA PRO A 153 -18.23 -14.84 10.20
C PRO A 153 -18.74 -16.27 10.35
N SER A 154 -20.06 -16.49 10.29
CA SER A 154 -20.67 -17.82 10.37
C SER A 154 -20.45 -18.65 9.10
N ALA A 155 -20.11 -18.02 7.98
CA ALA A 155 -19.76 -18.66 6.72
C ALA A 155 -18.28 -19.05 6.63
N VAL A 156 -17.45 -18.66 7.61
CA VAL A 156 -16.03 -19.02 7.65
C VAL A 156 -15.88 -20.40 8.28
N GLU A 157 -15.75 -21.41 7.43
CA GLU A 157 -15.47 -22.79 7.83
C GLU A 157 -14.17 -22.90 8.66
N LEU A 158 -14.14 -23.85 9.60
CA LEU A 158 -12.97 -24.07 10.48
C LEU A 158 -11.71 -24.38 9.66
N SER A 159 -11.83 -25.11 8.56
CA SER A 159 -10.73 -25.43 7.65
C SER A 159 -10.12 -24.18 7.01
N LEU A 160 -10.94 -23.18 6.69
CA LEU A 160 -10.48 -21.91 6.12
C LEU A 160 -9.71 -21.09 7.16
N ALA A 161 -10.20 -21.03 8.39
CA ALA A 161 -9.50 -20.39 9.50
C ALA A 161 -8.14 -21.08 9.80
N GLN A 162 -8.09 -22.41 9.73
CA GLN A 162 -6.86 -23.17 9.88
C GLN A 162 -5.87 -22.88 8.74
N SER A 163 -6.34 -22.78 7.50
CA SER A 163 -5.53 -22.43 6.33
C SER A 163 -4.92 -21.02 6.46
N LEU A 164 -5.72 -20.05 6.93
CA LEU A 164 -5.25 -18.68 7.19
C LEU A 164 -4.16 -18.67 8.28
N LEU A 165 -4.36 -19.42 9.37
CA LEU A 165 -3.37 -19.52 10.44
C LEU A 165 -2.09 -20.21 9.97
N ALA A 166 -2.19 -21.27 9.17
CA ALA A 166 -1.04 -21.96 8.58
C ALA A 166 -0.25 -21.00 7.68
N THR A 167 -0.95 -20.24 6.83
CA THR A 167 -0.35 -19.20 5.98
C THR A 167 0.42 -18.15 6.80
N ALA A 168 -0.19 -17.64 7.87
CA ALA A 168 0.46 -16.67 8.74
C ALA A 168 1.71 -17.24 9.44
N ARG A 169 1.70 -18.54 9.79
CA ARG A 169 2.88 -19.22 10.33
C ARG A 169 3.98 -19.35 9.29
N SER A 170 3.64 -19.70 8.06
CA SER A 170 4.62 -19.79 6.96
C SER A 170 5.31 -18.45 6.69
N PHE A 171 4.63 -17.31 6.83
CA PHE A 171 5.29 -16.01 6.79
C PHE A 171 6.38 -15.89 7.86
N ALA A 172 6.06 -16.23 9.11
CA ALA A 172 7.02 -16.15 10.22
C ALA A 172 8.21 -17.12 10.03
N GLU A 173 7.97 -18.32 9.51
CA GLU A 173 9.03 -19.30 9.19
C GLU A 173 9.98 -18.78 8.10
N LEU A 174 9.46 -18.00 7.16
CA LEU A 174 10.25 -17.30 6.16
C LEU A 174 10.91 -16.02 6.71
N GLY A 175 10.69 -15.66 7.98
CA GLY A 175 11.21 -14.41 8.56
C GLY A 175 10.49 -13.16 8.05
N PHE A 176 9.28 -13.30 7.50
CA PHE A 176 8.45 -12.21 7.04
C PHE A 176 7.36 -11.86 8.08
N VAL A 177 7.13 -10.58 8.32
CA VAL A 177 6.08 -10.09 9.22
C VAL A 177 5.20 -9.11 8.48
N HIS A 178 3.90 -9.44 8.36
CA HIS A 178 2.92 -8.55 7.76
C HIS A 178 2.55 -7.43 8.74
N ALA A 179 3.01 -6.20 8.47
CA ALA A 179 2.85 -5.07 9.38
C ALA A 179 1.44 -4.46 9.43
N ASP A 180 0.58 -4.76 8.44
CA ASP A 180 -0.80 -4.24 8.36
C ASP A 180 -1.85 -5.36 8.18
N LEU A 181 -1.75 -6.42 8.99
CA LEU A 181 -2.71 -7.51 8.91
C LEU A 181 -4.04 -7.08 9.57
N ASN A 182 -5.06 -6.83 8.75
CA ASN A 182 -6.39 -6.46 9.21
C ASN A 182 -7.48 -7.08 8.32
N LEU A 183 -8.74 -7.06 8.78
CA LEU A 183 -9.87 -7.72 8.10
C LEU A 183 -10.12 -7.23 6.66
N GLY A 184 -9.65 -6.03 6.31
CA GLY A 184 -9.77 -5.46 4.96
C GLY A 184 -8.68 -5.94 4.00
N ASN A 185 -7.56 -6.47 4.51
CA ASN A 185 -6.40 -6.90 3.72
C ASN A 185 -6.33 -8.43 3.56
N ILE A 186 -7.32 -9.17 4.08
CA ILE A 186 -7.44 -10.63 3.92
C ILE A 186 -8.55 -10.88 2.91
N LEU A 187 -8.21 -11.53 1.80
CA LEU A 187 -9.12 -11.79 0.69
C LEU A 187 -9.49 -13.27 0.63
N PHE A 188 -10.78 -13.56 0.43
CA PHE A 188 -11.26 -14.87 0.07
C PHE A 188 -11.81 -14.84 -1.34
N VAL A 189 -11.41 -15.82 -2.14
CA VAL A 189 -11.96 -16.07 -3.47
C VAL A 189 -12.89 -17.27 -3.37
N PRO A 190 -14.10 -17.23 -3.93
CA PRO A 190 -14.97 -18.40 -4.01
C PRO A 190 -14.23 -19.58 -4.63
N GLY A 191 -14.32 -20.76 -4.00
CA GLY A 191 -13.81 -22.00 -4.58
C GLY A 191 -14.65 -22.37 -5.81
N THR A 192 -13.99 -22.65 -6.92
CA THR A 192 -14.61 -23.25 -8.12
C THR A 192 -14.98 -24.69 -7.90
#